data_AF-A0A960WLK2-F1
#
_entry.id   AF-A0A960WLK2-F1
#
_cell.length_a   1.000
_cell.length_b   1.000
_cell.length_c   1.000
_cell.angle_alpha   90.00
_cell.angle_beta   90.00
_cell.angle_gamma   90.00
#
_symmetry.space_group_name_H-M   'P 1'
#
loop_
_entity.id
_entity.type
_entity.pdbx_description
1 polymer ?
#
loop_
_entity_poly.entity_id
_entity_poly.type
_entity_poly.pdbx_seq_one_letter_code
_entity_poly.pdbx_strand_id
1 'polypeptide(L)' 'MAKKTKGNFDTKVTAYVDSGAFIAFCDKSDTWHSLFAGRFAAATALITTSLVIAETHGWFLRRFDSYRALQFMGF' A
#
# COMPACT_ATOMS: atom_id res chain seq x y z
N MET A 1 -31.91 -29.53 16.93
CA MET A 1 -30.53 -29.49 16.37
C MET A 1 -30.39 -28.24 15.50
N ALA A 2 -29.74 -27.18 16.00
CA ALA A 2 -29.53 -25.96 15.23
C ALA A 2 -28.30 -26.12 14.31
N LYS A 3 -28.49 -25.99 12.99
CA LYS A 3 -27.38 -25.94 12.04
C LYS A 3 -26.60 -24.66 12.26
N LYS A 4 -25.36 -24.80 12.75
CA LYS A 4 -24.37 -23.72 12.83
C LYS A 4 -23.96 -23.37 11.40
N THR A 5 -24.51 -22.29 10.84
CA THR A 5 -24.00 -21.67 9.62
C THR A 5 -22.57 -21.22 9.90
N LYS A 6 -21.59 -21.99 9.42
CA LYS A 6 -20.21 -21.51 9.31
C LYS A 6 -20.25 -20.41 8.26
N GLY A 7 -20.31 -19.15 8.71
CA GLY A 7 -20.03 -18.03 7.83
C GLY A 7 -18.66 -18.27 7.22
N ASN A 8 -18.62 -18.43 5.89
CA ASN A 8 -17.39 -18.49 5.14
C ASN A 8 -16.80 -17.07 5.18
N PHE A 9 -16.12 -16.73 6.26
CA PHE A 9 -15.21 -15.59 6.25
C PHE A 9 -14.02 -16.06 5.42
N ASP A 10 -14.16 -16.02 4.10
CA ASP A 10 -13.00 -15.85 3.23
C ASP A 10 -12.26 -14.64 3.80
N THR A 11 -11.19 -14.89 4.55
CA THR A 11 -10.37 -13.87 5.19
C THR A 11 -9.59 -13.13 4.11
N LYS A 12 -10.31 -12.35 3.32
CA LYS A 12 -9.78 -11.38 2.37
C LYS A 12 -9.14 -10.28 3.20
N VAL A 13 -7.82 -10.33 3.32
CA VAL A 13 -7.06 -9.41 4.17
C VAL A 13 -7.10 -8.02 3.54
N THR A 14 -7.77 -7.11 4.23
CA THR A 14 -7.60 -5.66 4.06
C THR A 14 -6.30 -5.27 4.76
N ALA A 15 -5.40 -4.59 4.06
CA ALA A 15 -4.14 -4.11 4.62
C ALA A 15 -4.20 -2.59 4.83
N TYR A 16 -3.84 -2.14 6.04
CA TYR A 16 -3.53 -0.73 6.25
C TYR A 16 -2.11 -0.45 5.76
N VAL A 17 -1.98 0.54 4.87
CA VAL A 17 -0.73 0.88 4.20
C VAL A 17 -0.09 2.10 4.86
N ASP A 18 1.17 1.94 5.24
CA ASP A 18 2.03 2.99 5.78
C ASP A 18 2.90 3.63 4.68
N SER A 19 3.48 4.81 4.96
CA SER A 19 4.31 5.57 4.03
C SER A 19 5.50 4.75 3.50
N GLY A 20 6.16 3.97 4.36
CA GLY A 20 7.29 3.13 3.96
C GLY A 20 6.91 2.05 2.93
N ALA A 21 5.68 1.51 3.03
CA ALA A 21 5.19 0.52 2.07
C ALA A 21 4.91 1.14 0.69
N PHE A 22 4.36 2.35 0.65
CA PHE A 22 4.20 3.08 -0.60
C PHE A 22 5.54 3.46 -1.24
N ILE A 23 6.50 3.91 -0.44
CA ILE A 23 7.85 4.26 -0.91
C ILE A 23 8.50 3.04 -1.57
N ALA A 24 8.55 1.91 -0.86
CA ALA A 24 9.11 0.67 -1.39
C ALA A 24 8.39 0.19 -2.65
N PHE A 25 7.06 0.30 -2.70
CA PHE A 25 6.30 -0.08 -3.88
C PHE A 25 6.58 0.83 -5.09
N CYS A 26 6.59 2.16 -4.90
CA CYS A 26 6.70 3.13 -6.00
C CYS A 26 8.14 3.33 -6.49
N ASP A 27 9.14 3.16 -5.61
CA ASP A 27 10.55 3.21 -5.98
C ASP A 27 11.10 1.82 -6.33
N LYS A 28 11.25 1.54 -7.62
CA LYS A 28 11.82 0.26 -8.12
C LYS A 28 13.27 0.01 -7.69
N SER A 29 13.98 1.04 -7.22
CA SER A 29 15.33 0.91 -6.68
C SER A 29 15.38 0.60 -5.19
N ASP A 30 14.24 0.65 -4.49
CA ASP A 30 14.15 0.32 -3.07
C ASP A 30 14.40 -1.19 -2.85
N THR A 31 15.22 -1.51 -1.85
CA THR A 31 15.57 -2.89 -1.47
C THR A 31 14.33 -3.77 -1.23
N TRP A 32 13.23 -3.19 -0.76
CA TRP A 32 11.99 -3.90 -0.42
C TRP A 32 10.95 -3.89 -1.53
N HIS A 33 11.26 -3.35 -2.71
CA HIS A 33 10.31 -3.21 -3.81
C HIS A 33 9.61 -4.52 -4.16
N SER A 34 10.38 -5.59 -4.37
CA SER A 34 9.83 -6.90 -4.75
C SER A 34 8.88 -7.47 -3.68
N LEU A 35 9.17 -7.23 -2.40
CA LEU A 35 8.33 -7.68 -1.28
C LEU A 35 7.00 -6.94 -1.26
N PHE A 36 7.03 -5.61 -1.37
CA PHE A 36 5.81 -4.80 -1.30
C PHE A 36 4.98 -4.88 -2.59
N ALA A 37 5.60 -5.05 -3.76
CA ALA A 37 4.90 -5.39 -4.99
C ALA A 37 4.08 -6.69 -4.84
N GLY A 38 4.69 -7.75 -4.28
CA GLY A 38 3.98 -9.00 -4.00
C GLY A 38 2.85 -8.84 -2.98
N ARG A 39 3.07 -8.08 -1.90
CA ARG A 39 2.04 -7.82 -0.88
C ARG A 39 0.87 -7.01 -1.41
N PHE A 40 1.15 -5.98 -2.23
CA PHE A 40 0.10 -5.14 -2.83
C PHE A 40 -0.74 -5.96 -3.82
N ALA A 41 -0.09 -6.82 -4.62
CA ALA A 41 -0.80 -7.71 -5.55
C ALA A 41 -1.63 -8.79 -4.85
N ALA A 42 -1.21 -9.26 -3.66
CA ALA A 42 -1.93 -10.26 -2.89
C ALA A 42 -3.06 -9.68 -2.01
N ALA A 43 -3.04 -8.38 -1.74
CA ALA A 43 -4.06 -7.74 -0.90
C ALA A 43 -5.40 -7.65 -1.62
N THR A 44 -6.49 -7.88 -0.87
CA THR A 44 -7.84 -7.68 -1.44
C THR A 44 -8.24 -6.20 -1.43
N ALA A 45 -7.77 -5.46 -0.43
CA ALA A 45 -7.98 -4.02 -0.34
C ALA A 45 -6.79 -3.39 0.39
N LEU A 46 -6.38 -2.22 -0.09
CA LEU A 46 -5.40 -1.36 0.54
C LEU A 46 -6.14 -0.14 1.10
N ILE A 47 -6.02 0.10 2.40
CA ILE A 47 -6.59 1.27 3.06
C ILE A 47 -5.47 2.11 3.66
N THR A 48 -5.63 3.42 3.65
CA THR A 48 -4.66 4.33 4.28
C THR A 48 -5.35 5.63 4.67
N THR A 49 -4.60 6.58 5.22
CA THR A 49 -5.09 7.92 5.58
C THR A 49 -4.48 8.98 4.68
N SER A 50 -5.14 10.15 4.61
CA SER A 50 -4.62 11.31 3.88
C SER A 50 -3.26 11.78 4.40
N LEU A 51 -2.96 11.56 5.69
CA LEU A 51 -1.67 11.90 6.29
C LEU A 51 -0.53 11.04 5.72
N VAL A 52 -0.75 9.73 5.54
CA VAL A 52 0.24 8.83 4.91
C VAL A 52 0.49 9.24 3.46
N ILE A 53 -0.56 9.60 2.73
CA ILE A 53 -0.42 10.11 1.35
C ILE A 53 0.41 11.40 1.32
N ALA A 54 0.10 12.35 2.21
CA ALA A 54 0.83 13.62 2.28
C ALA A 54 2.30 13.44 2.67
N GLU A 55 2.58 12.57 3.65
CA GLU A 55 3.93 12.23 4.07
C GLU A 55 4.74 11.59 2.93
N THR A 56 4.17 10.58 2.28
CA THR A 56 4.81 9.87 1.16
C THR A 56 5.10 10.82 0.00
N HIS A 57 4.14 11.67 -0.36
CA HIS A 57 4.34 12.70 -1.39
C HIS A 57 5.48 13.67 -1.02
N GLY A 58 5.50 14.14 0.23
CA GLY A 58 6.59 14.98 0.75
C GLY A 58 7.95 14.28 0.73
N TRP A 59 7.99 12.97 0.98
CA TRP A 59 9.20 12.17 0.87
C TRP A 59 9.71 12.10 -0.57
N PHE A 60 8.84 11.86 -1.56
CA PHE A 60 9.21 11.86 -2.98
C PHE A 60 9.73 13.22 -3.45
N LEU A 61 9.09 14.32 -3.02
CA LEU A 61 9.57 15.68 -3.30
C LEU A 61 10.98 15.93 -2.78
N ARG A 62 11.25 15.49 -1.54
CA ARG A 62 12.55 15.69 -0.90
C ARG A 62 13.64 14.80 -1.50
N ARG A 63 13.30 13.55 -1.83
CA ARG A 63 14.28 12.53 -2.26
C ARG A 63 14.61 12.63 -3.75
N PHE A 64 13.64 13.02 -4.56
CA PHE A 64 13.73 13.08 -6.01
C PHE A 64 13.35 14.47 -6.50
N ASP A 65 12.10 14.66 -6.94
CA ASP A 65 11.59 15.88 -7.54
C ASP A 65 10.05 15.89 -7.57
N SER A 66 9.47 16.97 -8.11
CA SER A 66 8.02 17.14 -8.27
C SER A 66 7.39 16.14 -9.23
N TYR A 67 8.12 15.66 -10.24
CA TYR A 67 7.59 14.73 -11.21
C TYR A 67 7.39 13.34 -10.58
N ARG A 68 8.36 12.86 -9.81
CA ARG A 68 8.25 11.62 -9.04
C ARG A 68 7.16 11.69 -7.97
N ALA A 69 7.01 12.84 -7.31
CA ALA A 69 5.94 13.04 -6.34
C ALA A 69 4.55 12.99 -6.99
N LEU A 70 4.37 13.58 -8.18
CA LEU A 70 3.13 13.48 -8.94
C LEU A 70 2.87 12.07 -9.48
N GLN A 71 3.89 11.32 -9.86
CA GLN A 71 3.73 9.91 -10.24
C GLN A 71 3.15 9.07 -9.10
N PHE A 72 3.61 9.28 -7.86
CA PHE A 72 3.04 8.61 -6.70
C PHE A 72 1.53 8.89 -6.53
N MET A 73 1.05 10.08 -6.88
CA MET A 73 -0.38 10.40 -6.79
C MET A 73 -1.26 9.66 -7.82
N GLY A 74 -0.66 9.07 -8.85
CA GLY A 74 -1.35 8.30 -9.89
C GLY A 74 -1.25 6.78 -9.71
N PHE A 75 -0.77 6.30 -8.56
CA PHE A 75 -0.60 4.87 -8.27
C PHE A 75 -1.94 4.13 -8.07
#